data_AF-A0A060BLE4-F1
#
_entry.id   AF-A0A060BLE4-F1
#
_cell.length_a   1.000
_cell.length_b   1.000
_cell.length_c   1.000
_cell.angle_alpha   90.00
_cell.angle_beta   90.00
_cell.angle_gamma   90.00
#
_symmetry.space_group_name_H-M   'P 1'
#
loop_
_entity.id
_entity.type
_entity.pdbx_description
1 polymer ?
#
loop_
_entity_poly.entity_id
_entity_poly.type
_entity_poly.pdbx_seq_one_letter_code
_entity_poly.pdbx_strand_id
1 'polypeptide(L)'
;MVAVDDGTMPANAGPLHAVGKLATVLHHGVNRGKGRALRTGLEYVHRTVPGPYTVVTVDGDGQHRATDAARLCDAAEAHPGTLVLGARDLGIGTPLRSRFGNAVTRAVFRLTTRQ
;
A
#
# COMPACT_ATOMS: atom_id res chain seq x y z
N MET A 1 2.24 -8.99 9.17
CA MET A 1 1.43 -8.48 8.05
C MET A 1 0.07 -8.03 8.58
N VAL A 2 -0.45 -6.91 8.08
CA VAL A 2 -1.80 -6.42 8.42
C VAL A 2 -2.59 -6.35 7.13
N ALA A 3 -3.77 -6.97 7.11
CA ALA A 3 -4.74 -6.89 6.02
C ALA A 3 -5.94 -6.06 6.47
N VAL A 4 -6.46 -5.20 5.59
CA VAL A 4 -7.65 -4.41 5.86
C VAL A 4 -8.72 -4.81 4.86
N ASP A 5 -9.77 -5.45 5.37
CA ASP A 5 -10.98 -5.78 4.62
C ASP A 5 -11.93 -4.58 4.63
N ASP A 6 -12.09 -3.95 3.46
CA ASP A 6 -12.92 -2.76 3.27
C ASP A 6 -14.36 -3.12 2.85
N GLY A 7 -15.01 -3.99 3.62
CA GLY A 7 -16.43 -4.32 3.43
C GLY A 7 -16.70 -5.48 2.47
N THR A 8 -15.89 -6.54 2.50
CA THR A 8 -16.18 -7.78 1.75
C THR A 8 -17.50 -8.39 2.21
N MET A 9 -18.34 -8.75 1.23
CA MET A 9 -19.60 -9.45 1.48
C MET A 9 -19.35 -10.83 2.11
N PRO A 10 -20.20 -11.30 3.05
CA PRO A 10 -20.01 -12.60 3.71
C PRO A 10 -19.84 -13.78 2.74
N ALA A 11 -20.55 -13.77 1.61
CA ALA A 11 -20.45 -14.79 0.57
C ALA A 11 -19.03 -14.93 -0.04
N ASN A 12 -18.20 -13.89 0.06
CA ASN A 12 -16.85 -13.83 -0.48
C ASN A 12 -15.76 -13.78 0.62
N ALA A 13 -16.12 -14.02 1.88
CA ALA A 13 -15.17 -13.93 3.00
C ALA A 13 -14.16 -15.10 3.08
N GLY A 14 -14.30 -16.12 2.24
CA GLY A 14 -13.45 -17.32 2.24
C GLY A 14 -11.94 -17.02 2.25
N PRO A 15 -11.41 -16.17 1.34
CA PRO A 15 -10.00 -15.80 1.35
C PRO A 15 -9.55 -15.07 2.63
N LEU A 16 -10.42 -14.26 3.25
CA LEU A 16 -10.10 -13.51 4.47
C LEU A 16 -9.86 -14.45 5.66
N HIS A 17 -10.59 -15.57 5.74
CA HIS A 17 -10.35 -16.59 6.76
C HIS A 17 -8.97 -17.24 6.63
N ALA A 18 -8.49 -17.46 5.41
CA ALA A 18 -7.15 -18.00 5.19
C ALA A 18 -6.08 -16.97 5.58
N VAL A 19 -6.27 -15.69 5.21
CA VAL A 19 -5.36 -14.59 5.57
C VAL A 19 -5.30 -14.39 7.08
N GLY A 20 -6.42 -14.53 7.79
CA GLY A 20 -6.47 -14.42 9.25
C GLY A 20 -5.61 -15.42 10.01
N LYS A 21 -5.17 -16.51 9.38
CA LYS A 21 -4.20 -17.46 9.96
C LYS A 21 -2.75 -16.98 9.89
N LEU A 22 -2.46 -16.00 9.03
CA LEU A 22 -1.09 -15.54 8.71
C LEU A 22 -0.88 -14.05 8.98
N ALA A 23 -1.96 -13.30 9.16
CA ALA A 23 -1.94 -11.85 9.30
C ALA A 23 -3.06 -11.37 10.23
N THR A 24 -2.84 -10.21 10.86
CA THR A 24 -3.93 -9.49 11.53
C THR A 24 -4.87 -8.95 10.47
N VAL A 25 -6.17 -9.28 10.56
CA VAL A 25 -7.20 -8.75 9.67
C VAL A 25 -8.03 -7.71 10.40
N LEU A 26 -8.13 -6.51 9.83
CA LEU A 26 -9.00 -5.43 10.29
C LEU A 26 -10.20 -5.34 9.35
N HIS A 27 -11.41 -5.20 9.90
CA HIS A 27 -12.64 -5.18 9.10
C HIS A 27 -13.34 -3.82 9.16
N HIS A 28 -13.77 -3.32 8.01
CA HIS A 28 -14.78 -2.28 7.92
C HIS A 28 -16.15 -2.91 7.66
N GLY A 29 -17.17 -2.46 8.41
CA GLY A 29 -18.54 -2.98 8.23
C GLY A 29 -19.21 -2.60 6.90
N VAL A 30 -18.66 -1.61 6.19
CA VAL A 30 -19.06 -1.19 4.84
C VAL A 30 -17.82 -0.71 4.10
N ASN A 31 -17.87 -0.68 2.77
CA ASN A 31 -16.79 -0.12 1.95
C ASN A 31 -16.64 1.39 2.24
N ARG A 32 -15.44 1.79 2.70
CA ARG A 32 -15.08 3.17 3.04
C ARG A 32 -14.04 3.76 2.08
N GLY A 33 -13.62 2.99 1.09
CA GLY A 33 -12.62 3.36 0.11
C GLY A 33 -11.18 3.11 0.56
N LYS A 34 -10.31 2.87 -0.44
CA LYS A 34 -8.89 2.54 -0.28
C LYS A 34 -8.11 3.49 0.63
N GLY A 35 -8.35 4.79 0.54
CA GLY A 35 -7.69 5.78 1.39
C GLY A 35 -8.00 5.58 2.88
N ARG A 36 -9.26 5.25 3.20
CA ARG A 36 -9.65 4.95 4.58
C ARG A 36 -9.08 3.62 5.04
N ALA A 37 -9.07 2.59 4.18
CA ALA A 37 -8.46 1.31 4.48
C ALA A 37 -6.95 1.43 4.79
N LEU A 38 -6.20 2.17 3.97
CA LEU A 38 -4.79 2.48 4.20
C LEU A 38 -4.58 3.20 5.53
N ARG A 39 -5.38 4.23 5.81
CA ARG A 39 -5.32 4.97 7.08
C ARG A 39 -5.55 4.04 8.28
N THR A 40 -6.57 3.20 8.24
CA THR A 40 -6.86 2.23 9.31
C THR A 40 -5.67 1.29 9.55
N GLY A 41 -5.05 0.77 8.49
CA GLY A 41 -3.88 -0.10 8.60
C GLY A 41 -2.67 0.63 9.20
N LEU A 42 -2.39 1.85 8.73
CA LEU A 42 -1.27 2.67 9.23
C LEU A 42 -1.47 3.06 10.70
N GLU A 43 -2.68 3.47 11.10
CA GLU A 43 -3.01 3.78 12.50
C GLU A 43 -2.85 2.54 13.40
N TYR A 44 -3.23 1.36 12.93
CA TYR A 44 -3.04 0.11 13.65
C TYR A 44 -1.55 -0.18 13.86
N VAL A 45 -0.74 -0.14 12.80
CA VAL A 45 0.72 -0.38 12.89
C VAL A 45 1.36 0.62 13.85
N HIS A 46 1.03 1.91 13.72
CA HIS A 46 1.58 2.95 14.58
C HIS A 46 1.30 2.74 16.07
N ARG A 47 0.15 2.17 16.41
CA ARG A 47 -0.23 1.88 17.79
C ARG A 47 0.34 0.58 18.35
N THR A 48 0.69 -0.38 17.50
CA THR A 48 0.96 -1.76 17.92
C THR A 48 2.41 -2.19 17.72
N VAL A 49 3.13 -1.57 16.79
CA VAL A 49 4.54 -1.88 16.52
C VAL A 49 5.43 -0.87 17.26
N PRO A 50 6.21 -1.31 18.25
CA PRO A 50 7.14 -0.43 18.95
C PRO A 50 8.38 -0.13 18.11
N GLY A 51 8.99 1.03 18.34
CA GLY A 51 10.24 1.43 17.69
C GLY A 51 10.07 1.92 16.24
N PRO A 52 11.19 2.19 15.53
CA PRO A 52 11.15 2.58 14.13
C PRO A 52 10.72 1.41 13.25
N TYR A 53 9.85 1.68 12.27
CA TYR A 53 9.37 0.68 11.32
C TYR A 53 9.21 1.28 9.93
N THR A 54 9.30 0.39 8.94
CA THR A 54 8.95 0.66 7.55
C THR A 54 7.62 0.01 7.23
N VAL A 55 6.72 0.74 6.58
CA VAL A 55 5.46 0.17 6.08
C VAL A 55 5.50 0.10 4.57
N VAL A 56 5.37 -1.12 4.04
CA VAL A 56 5.12 -1.36 2.63
C VAL A 56 3.64 -1.70 2.46
N THR A 57 2.98 -1.02 1.53
CA THR A 57 1.55 -1.23 1.23
C THR A 57 1.43 -1.87 -0.15
N VAL A 58 0.55 -2.87 -0.26
CA VAL A 58 0.29 -3.64 -1.49
C VAL A 58 -1.20 -3.81 -1.64
N ASP A 59 -1.71 -3.70 -2.87
CA ASP A 59 -3.14 -3.96 -3.15
C ASP A 59 -3.47 -5.45 -3.06
N GLY A 60 -4.67 -5.77 -2.56
CA GLY A 60 -5.13 -7.14 -2.35
C GLY A 60 -5.70 -7.81 -3.61
N ASP A 61 -5.66 -7.13 -4.77
CA ASP A 61 -6.23 -7.58 -6.04
C ASP A 61 -5.43 -8.69 -6.74
N GLY A 62 -4.28 -9.07 -6.20
CA GLY A 62 -3.40 -10.10 -6.75
C GLY A 62 -2.60 -9.67 -7.98
N GLN A 63 -2.65 -8.39 -8.37
CA GLN A 63 -1.91 -7.87 -9.53
C GLN A 63 -0.41 -7.64 -9.24
N HIS A 64 -0.01 -7.72 -7.98
CA HIS A 64 1.36 -7.49 -7.51
C HIS A 64 2.04 -8.81 -7.13
N ARG A 65 3.28 -9.01 -7.57
CA ARG A 65 4.06 -10.18 -7.16
C ARG A 65 4.63 -9.94 -5.76
N ALA A 66 4.74 -11.00 -4.95
CA ALA A 66 5.42 -10.92 -3.65
C ALA A 66 6.86 -10.37 -3.77
N THR A 67 7.54 -10.66 -4.88
CA THR A 67 8.87 -10.14 -5.20
C THR A 67 8.89 -8.62 -5.37
N ASP A 68 7.80 -7.99 -5.79
CA ASP A 68 7.73 -6.54 -5.94
C ASP A 68 7.66 -5.86 -4.56
N ALA A 69 6.93 -6.47 -3.61
CA ALA A 69 6.89 -6.01 -2.23
C ALA A 69 8.27 -6.15 -1.55
N ALA A 70 8.97 -7.26 -1.77
CA ALA A 70 10.32 -7.45 -1.24
C ALA A 70 11.31 -6.38 -1.73
N ARG A 71 11.27 -6.06 -3.03
CA ARG A 71 12.09 -4.97 -3.60
C ARG A 71 11.80 -3.61 -2.98
N LEU A 72 10.54 -3.33 -2.63
CA LEU A 72 10.16 -2.10 -1.94
C LEU A 72 10.69 -2.07 -0.51
N CYS A 73 10.70 -3.21 0.19
CA CYS A 73 11.33 -3.33 1.50
C CYS A 73 12.82 -3.01 1.41
N ASP A 74 13.56 -3.67 0.51
CA ASP A 74 15.00 -3.47 0.33
C ASP A 74 15.33 -2.00 0.03
N ALA A 75 14.55 -1.38 -0.86
CA ALA A 75 14.75 0.03 -1.22
C ALA A 75 14.47 0.99 -0.05
N ALA A 76 13.47 0.70 0.76
CA ALA A 76 13.11 1.52 1.92
C ALA A 76 14.10 1.35 3.09
N GLU A 77 14.65 0.15 3.28
CA GLU A 77 15.73 -0.09 4.24
C GLU A 77 17.02 0.64 3.85
N ALA A 78 17.36 0.65 2.57
CA ALA A 78 18.53 1.36 2.06
C ALA A 78 18.41 2.89 2.16
N HIS A 79 17.18 3.43 2.25
CA HIS A 79 16.91 4.87 2.30
C HIS A 79 15.91 5.25 3.42
N PRO A 80 16.31 5.17 4.70
CA PRO A 80 15.44 5.48 5.83
C PRO A 80 14.87 6.90 5.75
N GLY A 81 13.60 7.07 6.14
CA GLY A 81 12.93 8.37 6.13
C GLY A 81 12.50 8.88 4.75
N THR A 82 12.51 8.01 3.73
CA THR A 82 12.05 8.35 2.38
C THR A 82 10.74 7.67 2.01
N LEU A 83 9.98 8.27 1.08
CA LEU A 83 8.82 7.64 0.47
C LEU A 83 9.25 6.91 -0.81
N VAL A 84 9.20 5.58 -0.77
CA VAL A 84 9.47 4.73 -1.94
C VAL A 84 8.17 4.44 -2.68
N LEU A 85 8.13 4.72 -3.98
CA LEU A 85 7.01 4.41 -4.85
C LEU A 85 7.44 3.40 -5.92
N GLY A 86 6.79 2.24 -5.93
CA GLY A 86 6.96 1.27 -7.00
C GLY A 86 6.40 1.82 -8.32
N ALA A 87 7.19 1.77 -9.38
CA ALA A 87 6.76 2.11 -10.73
C ALA A 87 6.85 0.86 -11.61
N ARG A 88 5.80 0.60 -12.39
CA ARG A 88 5.81 -0.41 -13.46
C ARG A 88 6.13 0.30 -14.76
N ASP A 89 7.08 -0.20 -15.53
CA ASP A 89 7.21 0.19 -16.92
C ASP A 89 6.07 -0.48 -17.69
N LEU A 90 5.08 0.32 -18.11
CA LEU A 90 3.94 -0.15 -18.89
C LEU A 90 4.26 -0.22 -20.39
N GLY A 91 5.53 -0.08 -20.79
CA GLY A 91 5.97 -0.16 -22.18
C GLY A 91 5.45 0.99 -23.05
N ILE A 92 5.65 0.86 -24.36
CA ILE A 92 5.21 1.81 -25.39
C ILE A 92 3.68 1.77 -25.50
N GLY A 93 2.99 2.47 -24.61
CA GLY A 93 1.53 2.50 -24.53
C GLY A 93 0.94 3.22 -23.31
N THR A 94 1.77 3.69 -22.37
CA THR A 94 1.29 4.43 -21.19
C THR A 94 0.55 5.72 -21.61
N PRO A 95 -0.74 5.90 -21.26
CA PRO A 95 -1.49 7.10 -21.65
C PRO A 95 -0.78 8.36 -21.17
N LEU A 96 -0.62 9.35 -22.05
CA LEU A 96 0.04 10.65 -21.74
C LEU A 96 -0.49 11.30 -20.45
N ARG A 97 -1.77 11.07 -20.13
CA ARG A 97 -2.43 11.55 -18.90
C ARG A 97 -1.83 10.97 -17.62
N SER A 98 -1.43 9.70 -17.61
CA SER A 98 -0.80 9.07 -16.44
C SER A 98 0.62 9.59 -16.21
N ARG A 99 1.37 9.86 -17.30
CA ARG A 99 2.69 10.51 -17.22
C ARG A 99 2.61 11.93 -16.67
N PHE A 100 1.60 12.70 -17.09
CA PHE A 100 1.38 14.07 -16.58
C PHE A 100 0.96 14.07 -15.10
N GLY A 101 0.04 13.19 -14.71
CA GLY A 101 -0.36 13.03 -13.30
C GLY A 101 0.83 12.70 -12.40
N ASN A 102 1.64 11.72 -12.78
CA ASN A 102 2.84 11.35 -12.02
C ASN A 102 3.90 12.49 -11.97
N ALA A 103 4.01 13.30 -13.02
CA ALA A 103 4.92 14.44 -13.05
C ALA A 103 4.46 15.58 -12.13
N VAL A 104 3.16 15.90 -12.14
CA VAL A 104 2.57 16.90 -11.24
C VAL A 104 2.68 16.45 -9.79
N THR A 105 2.36 15.19 -9.49
CA THR A 105 2.52 14.64 -8.13
C THR A 105 3.97 14.67 -7.68
N ARG A 106 4.95 14.34 -8.55
CA ARG A 106 6.38 14.50 -8.23
C ARG A 106 6.79 15.94 -7.96
N ALA A 107 6.29 16.90 -8.75
CA ALA A 107 6.60 18.31 -8.58
C ALA A 107 6.04 18.86 -7.27
N VAL A 108 4.78 18.51 -6.95
CA VAL A 108 4.14 18.88 -5.67
C VAL A 108 4.89 18.25 -4.49
N PHE A 109 5.26 16.97 -4.57
CA PHE A 109 6.06 16.33 -3.52
C PHE A 109 7.41 17.03 -3.33
N ARG A 110 8.17 17.30 -4.40
CA ARG A 110 9.46 18.03 -4.28
C ARG A 110 9.30 19.40 -3.62
N LEU A 111 8.26 20.13 -3.99
CA LEU A 111 7.99 21.47 -3.44
C LEU A 111 7.60 21.43 -1.96
N THR A 112 6.89 20.40 -1.51
CA THR A 112 6.40 20.31 -0.13
C THR A 112 7.36 19.60 0.82
N THR A 113 8.15 18.63 0.34
CA THR A 113 9.11 17.89 1.18
C THR A 113 10.55 18.41 1.11
N ARG A 114 10.85 19.43 0.29
CA ARG A 114 12.20 20.02 0.09
C ARG A 114 13.30 18.96 -0.10
N GLN A 115 13.01 17.90 -0.86
CA GLN A 115 14.00 16.96 -1.40
C GLN A 115 14.27 17.25 -2.88
#